data_AF-A0A6P5Z5W5-F1
#
_entry.id   AF-A0A6P5Z5W5-F1
#
_cell.length_a   1.000
_cell.length_b   1.000
_cell.length_c   1.000
_cell.angle_alpha   90.00
_cell.angle_beta   90.00
_cell.angle_gamma   90.00
#
_symmetry.space_group_name_H-M   'P 1'
#
loop_
_entity.id
_entity.type
_entity.pdbx_description
1 polymer ?
#
loop_
_entity_poly.entity_id
_entity_poly.type
_entity_poly.pdbx_seq_one_letter_code
_entity_poly.pdbx_strand_id
1 'polypeptide(L)'
;MNEGEETAKSLNFCQRLNVAVYVGCALEYLHHLCEAPIVHCDLKPSNILLDDEMVGHIGDFGLAKFITSDIQNSTSSLSSFLGLRGTIGYAPQEYGLGCNVTTYGDVYSYSILLLEMFTGRRPTDEMFKENLNLHNFVKIALPNRVAEITDPTFLQESFKGETVMNNTFNESSQKHNRLLRSLNSIFEIGISCSFELPTERMNQANVVAEFCSVRDKLLPTQSLRTRAADAVLITIIFDWELPGALYSVLQTIPPLERNREKKKRSSFPLAADQICKKVRFSQNQLSGPFPPSISNASNLIALQVDGNKFSGKISLFQKLEKLRKLNIGDNLLGSQGANDLNFLCSLTSATSLEIVVINDNSFGGILPECISNLSTPMTFFYMEGNNMVGRIPAGFGNLINLEGLVVGENQLSGSIPSVIGRFQKLKYFAVNINSISGSIPTSLGNLKMLIKLYLNDNNLQGETPPSLGKCENLIFFLDLSNNNLSGSIPSQIVGLSSLFIGLYLFSNRLTGVLPIEVGNSRNLGELDVSQNMLSSVIPNDLGNCMRFEVLLMRGYFFNGSIPSSLSSLREQAELNLEFPMNKYVIFIRRLINFCYVEIILNRPLIILGRKTRWWN
;
A
#
# COMPACT_ATOMS: atom_id res chain seq x y z
N MET A 1 -14.79 -21.47 13.06
CA MET A 1 -14.20 -20.94 14.32
C MET A 1 -14.59 -19.47 14.37
N ASN A 2 -14.85 -18.91 15.55
CA ASN A 2 -15.35 -17.53 15.65
C ASN A 2 -14.32 -16.55 15.09
N GLU A 3 -14.74 -15.74 14.13
CA GLU A 3 -14.02 -14.52 13.78
C GLU A 3 -14.14 -13.58 14.98
N GLY A 4 -13.01 -13.06 15.44
CA GLY A 4 -12.98 -12.13 16.56
C GLY A 4 -13.39 -10.74 16.08
N GLU A 5 -14.42 -10.16 16.68
CA GLU A 5 -14.70 -8.73 16.55
C GLU A 5 -13.47 -7.94 17.06
N GLU A 6 -12.73 -7.30 16.15
CA GLU A 6 -11.75 -6.30 16.54
C GLU A 6 -12.46 -5.11 17.18
N THR A 7 -12.53 -5.13 18.51
CA THR A 7 -13.08 -4.01 19.28
C THR A 7 -12.25 -2.75 19.01
N ALA A 8 -12.85 -1.80 18.30
CA ALA A 8 -12.22 -0.53 17.95
C ALA A 8 -11.73 0.19 19.21
N LYS A 9 -10.41 0.37 19.33
CA LYS A 9 -9.79 1.03 20.49
C LYS A 9 -10.12 2.53 20.47
N SER A 10 -11.06 2.94 21.32
CA SER A 10 -11.36 4.36 21.54
C SER A 10 -10.15 5.12 22.09
N LEU A 11 -9.93 6.33 21.58
CA LEU A 11 -8.83 7.22 22.02
C LEU A 11 -9.15 7.83 23.39
N ASN A 12 -8.18 7.76 24.31
CA ASN A 12 -8.27 8.44 25.61
C ASN A 12 -8.13 9.97 25.47
N PHE A 13 -8.45 10.70 26.54
CA PHE A 13 -8.42 12.17 26.54
C PHE A 13 -7.05 12.75 26.11
N CYS A 14 -5.93 12.17 26.57
CA CYS A 14 -4.59 12.67 26.25
C CYS A 14 -4.20 12.41 24.80
N GLN A 15 -4.63 11.28 24.23
CA GLN A 15 -4.45 10.98 22.80
C GLN A 15 -5.23 11.97 21.94
N ARG A 16 -6.51 12.20 22.24
CA ARG A 16 -7.33 13.18 21.52
C ARG A 16 -6.76 14.60 21.61
N LEU A 17 -6.30 15.03 22.79
CA LEU A 17 -5.63 16.33 22.97
C LEU A 17 -4.34 16.47 22.15
N ASN A 18 -3.54 15.41 22.03
CA ASN A 18 -2.37 15.44 21.16
C ASN A 18 -2.76 15.52 19.68
N VAL A 19 -3.75 14.74 19.22
CA VAL A 19 -4.28 14.80 17.85
C VAL A 19 -4.79 16.19 17.49
N ALA A 20 -5.56 16.84 18.38
CA ALA A 20 -5.98 18.23 18.23
C ALA A 20 -4.78 19.17 17.98
N VAL A 21 -3.74 19.11 18.84
CA VAL A 21 -2.55 19.96 18.65
C VAL A 21 -1.85 19.69 17.32
N TYR A 22 -1.68 18.43 16.90
CA TYR A 22 -1.01 18.13 15.63
C TYR A 22 -1.77 18.70 14.41
N VAL A 23 -3.09 18.52 14.36
CA VAL A 23 -3.95 19.09 13.30
C VAL A 23 -3.91 20.62 13.32
N GLY A 24 -3.94 21.22 14.52
CA GLY A 24 -3.80 22.66 14.69
C GLY A 24 -2.48 23.20 14.10
N CYS A 25 -1.35 22.57 14.42
CA CYS A 25 -0.03 22.93 13.89
C CYS A 25 0.08 22.75 12.36
N ALA A 26 -0.51 21.69 11.82
CA ALA A 26 -0.55 21.46 10.38
C ALA A 26 -1.33 22.55 9.64
N LEU A 27 -2.47 23.01 10.18
CA LEU A 27 -3.21 24.15 9.63
C LEU A 27 -2.48 25.48 9.77
N GLU A 28 -1.81 25.73 10.91
CA GLU A 28 -0.97 26.93 11.06
C GLU A 28 0.11 26.98 9.96
N TYR A 29 0.74 25.83 9.66
CA TYR A 29 1.70 25.71 8.58
C TYR A 29 1.09 26.02 7.21
N LEU A 30 0.00 25.33 6.84
CA LEU A 30 -0.69 25.51 5.55
C LEU A 30 -1.15 26.96 5.34
N HIS A 31 -1.65 27.62 6.40
CA HIS A 31 -2.25 28.95 6.32
C HIS A 31 -1.24 30.09 6.34
N HIS A 32 -0.12 29.95 7.05
CA HIS A 32 0.77 31.08 7.38
C HIS A 32 2.26 30.83 7.10
N LEU A 33 2.70 29.58 6.87
CA LEU A 33 4.12 29.23 6.67
C LEU A 33 4.45 28.78 5.24
N CYS A 34 3.47 28.38 4.44
CA CYS A 34 3.61 28.16 2.99
C CYS A 34 3.85 29.47 2.21
N GLU A 35 4.49 29.39 1.04
CA GLU A 35 4.75 30.55 0.16
C GLU A 35 3.45 31.17 -0.40
N ALA A 36 2.47 30.32 -0.71
CA ALA A 36 1.08 30.70 -0.94
C ALA A 36 0.19 29.97 0.10
N PRO A 37 -0.68 30.67 0.85
CA PRO A 37 -1.56 30.03 1.82
C PRO A 37 -2.45 28.95 1.20
N ILE A 38 -2.42 27.76 1.77
CA ILE A 38 -3.20 26.59 1.35
C ILE A 38 -4.39 26.44 2.29
N VAL A 39 -5.60 26.36 1.75
CA VAL A 39 -6.84 26.08 2.48
C VAL A 39 -7.32 24.69 2.10
N HIS A 40 -7.54 23.82 3.08
CA HIS A 40 -7.89 22.41 2.92
C HIS A 40 -9.32 22.21 2.38
N CYS A 41 -10.25 23.06 2.81
CA CYS A 41 -11.68 23.06 2.47
C CYS A 41 -12.52 21.86 2.96
N ASP A 42 -11.92 20.74 3.36
CA ASP A 42 -12.67 19.54 3.81
C ASP A 42 -12.09 18.85 5.06
N LEU A 43 -11.93 19.61 6.14
CA LEU A 43 -11.49 19.07 7.44
C LEU A 43 -12.64 18.37 8.17
N LYS A 44 -12.46 17.07 8.45
CA LYS A 44 -13.41 16.21 9.17
C LYS A 44 -12.67 15.00 9.77
N PRO A 45 -13.22 14.28 10.76
CA PRO A 45 -12.55 13.17 11.43
C PRO A 45 -11.98 12.07 10.53
N SER A 46 -12.66 11.71 9.42
CA SER A 46 -12.15 10.71 8.46
C SER A 46 -10.88 11.14 7.72
N ASN A 47 -10.61 12.44 7.69
CA ASN A 47 -9.50 13.04 6.96
C ASN A 47 -8.32 13.34 7.92
N ILE A 48 -8.41 12.88 9.18
CA ILE A 48 -7.30 12.87 10.14
C ILE A 48 -6.77 11.45 10.28
N LEU A 49 -5.56 11.23 9.78
CA LEU A 49 -4.88 9.94 9.82
C LEU A 49 -4.00 9.85 11.08
N LEU A 50 -3.92 8.66 11.67
CA LEU A 50 -3.04 8.38 12.82
C LEU A 50 -1.94 7.40 12.39
N ASP A 51 -0.70 7.67 12.76
CA ASP A 51 0.42 6.75 12.55
C ASP A 51 0.68 5.80 13.73
N ASP A 52 1.65 4.90 13.54
CA ASP A 52 2.12 3.91 14.55
C ASP A 52 2.54 4.57 15.89
N GLU A 53 2.83 5.87 15.92
CA GLU A 53 3.29 6.65 17.08
C GLU A 53 2.18 7.55 17.67
N MET A 54 0.94 7.38 17.20
CA MET A 54 -0.25 8.17 17.54
C MET A 54 -0.09 9.67 17.23
N VAL A 55 0.66 10.02 16.18
CA VAL A 55 0.70 11.38 15.63
C VAL A 55 -0.45 11.56 14.64
N GLY A 56 -1.11 12.72 14.71
CA GLY A 56 -2.22 13.08 13.83
C GLY A 56 -1.77 13.84 12.61
N HIS A 57 -2.23 13.43 11.44
CA HIS A 57 -1.86 13.99 10.14
C HIS A 57 -3.12 14.38 9.36
N ILE A 58 -3.07 15.47 8.60
CA ILE A 58 -4.17 15.88 7.70
C ILE A 58 -4.01 15.16 6.36
N GLY A 59 -5.09 14.60 5.82
CA GLY A 59 -5.15 13.97 4.49
C GLY A 59 -6.41 14.37 3.72
N ASP A 60 -6.53 13.88 2.48
CA ASP A 60 -7.62 14.19 1.54
C ASP A 60 -7.71 15.69 1.16
N PHE A 61 -6.66 16.17 0.50
CA PHE A 61 -6.58 17.53 -0.07
C PHE A 61 -7.38 17.71 -1.37
N GLY A 62 -8.32 16.81 -1.70
CA GLY A 62 -9.05 16.81 -2.98
C GLY A 62 -9.85 18.10 -3.27
N LEU A 63 -10.18 18.87 -2.24
CA LEU A 63 -10.87 20.16 -2.34
C LEU A 63 -9.98 21.38 -2.06
N ALA A 64 -8.68 21.20 -1.82
CA ALA A 64 -7.78 22.26 -1.38
C ALA A 64 -7.59 23.39 -2.41
N LYS A 65 -7.23 24.59 -1.92
CA LYS A 65 -7.04 25.82 -2.71
C LYS A 65 -5.87 26.66 -2.20
N PHE A 66 -5.12 27.24 -3.13
CA PHE A 66 -4.13 28.27 -2.85
C PHE A 66 -4.79 29.66 -2.88
N ILE A 67 -4.44 30.54 -1.93
CA ILE A 67 -4.83 31.95 -1.94
C ILE A 67 -3.71 32.74 -2.65
N THR A 68 -3.96 33.19 -3.88
CA THR A 68 -3.03 34.08 -4.61
C THR A 68 -3.45 35.55 -4.48
N SER A 69 -2.45 36.45 -4.51
CA SER A 69 -2.65 37.90 -4.30
C SER A 69 -3.49 38.59 -5.37
N ASP A 70 -3.58 38.03 -6.58
CA ASP A 70 -4.31 38.63 -7.71
C ASP A 70 -5.84 38.56 -7.57
N ILE A 71 -6.34 37.69 -6.68
CA ILE A 71 -7.79 37.48 -6.46
C ILE A 71 -8.48 38.72 -5.86
N GLN A 72 -7.74 39.68 -5.29
CA GLN A 72 -8.33 40.92 -4.75
C GLN A 72 -8.67 41.97 -5.82
N ASN A 73 -8.10 41.89 -7.03
CA ASN A 73 -8.30 42.90 -8.10
C ASN A 73 -9.01 42.37 -9.36
N SER A 74 -9.34 41.08 -9.42
CA SER A 74 -9.96 40.46 -10.59
C SER A 74 -11.42 40.12 -10.36
N THR A 75 -12.33 41.07 -10.63
CA THR A 75 -13.75 40.76 -10.81
C THR A 75 -13.93 39.81 -11.99
N SER A 76 -14.55 38.66 -11.74
CA SER A 76 -15.04 37.67 -12.72
C SER A 76 -14.02 37.08 -13.70
N SER A 77 -13.53 35.87 -13.40
CA SER A 77 -13.28 34.84 -14.42
C SER A 77 -13.58 33.45 -13.85
N LEU A 78 -14.16 32.58 -14.68
CA LEU A 78 -14.79 31.31 -14.26
C LEU A 78 -13.81 30.35 -13.56
N SER A 79 -14.19 29.86 -12.36
CA SER A 79 -13.79 28.52 -11.91
C SER A 79 -15.01 27.61 -11.92
N SER A 80 -15.07 26.73 -12.91
CA SER A 80 -16.14 25.73 -13.06
C SER A 80 -16.04 24.67 -11.98
N PHE A 81 -16.89 24.75 -10.95
CA PHE A 81 -17.56 23.60 -10.30
C PHE A 81 -18.65 24.13 -9.38
N LEU A 82 -19.91 23.99 -9.82
CA LEU A 82 -21.11 24.38 -9.07
C LEU A 82 -21.51 23.25 -8.10
N GLY A 83 -20.60 22.91 -7.18
CA GLY A 83 -20.79 21.87 -6.17
C GLY A 83 -20.69 22.45 -4.76
N LEU A 84 -21.49 21.92 -3.84
CA LEU A 84 -21.38 22.18 -2.40
C LEU A 84 -19.93 21.91 -1.96
N ARG A 85 -19.28 22.90 -1.32
CA ARG A 85 -17.87 22.79 -0.90
C ARG A 85 -17.78 22.39 0.56
N GLY A 86 -17.00 21.34 0.83
CA GLY A 86 -16.81 20.76 2.15
C GLY A 86 -17.95 19.83 2.59
N THR A 87 -17.67 19.03 3.61
CA THR A 87 -18.63 18.03 4.13
C THR A 87 -19.73 18.65 4.98
N ILE A 88 -20.97 18.18 4.80
CA ILE A 88 -22.16 18.60 5.56
C ILE A 88 -21.90 18.50 7.07
N GLY A 89 -22.22 19.57 7.80
CA GLY A 89 -22.02 19.68 9.25
C GLY A 89 -20.65 20.25 9.67
N TYR A 90 -19.62 20.12 8.82
CA TYR A 90 -18.27 20.65 9.08
C TYR A 90 -17.96 21.91 8.27
N ALA A 91 -18.49 21.99 7.04
CA ALA A 91 -18.31 23.15 6.17
C ALA A 91 -18.97 24.40 6.77
N PRO A 92 -18.30 25.56 6.74
CA PRO A 92 -18.88 26.82 7.18
C PRO A 92 -19.93 27.34 6.18
N GLN A 93 -20.87 28.16 6.64
CA GLN A 93 -22.01 28.60 5.84
C GLN A 93 -21.61 29.34 4.55
N GLU A 94 -20.53 30.14 4.58
CA GLU A 94 -20.05 30.87 3.41
C GLU A 94 -19.59 29.96 2.24
N TYR A 95 -19.22 28.70 2.50
CA TYR A 95 -18.89 27.73 1.46
C TYR A 95 -20.14 27.23 0.72
N GLY A 96 -21.29 27.17 1.40
CA GLY A 96 -22.59 26.89 0.77
C GLY A 96 -23.16 28.09 0.00
N LEU A 97 -22.75 29.31 0.34
CA LEU A 97 -23.15 30.55 -0.33
C LEU A 97 -22.26 30.92 -1.53
N GLY A 98 -21.24 30.10 -1.84
CA GLY A 98 -20.34 30.33 -2.96
C GLY A 98 -19.34 31.48 -2.75
N CYS A 99 -19.09 31.87 -1.50
CA CYS A 99 -18.10 32.89 -1.17
C CYS A 99 -16.66 32.42 -1.47
N ASN A 100 -15.72 33.37 -1.52
CA ASN A 100 -14.31 33.06 -1.70
C ASN A 100 -13.78 32.21 -0.53
N VAL A 101 -12.90 31.27 -0.86
CA VAL A 101 -12.23 30.39 0.10
C VAL A 101 -11.25 31.21 0.95
N THR A 102 -11.23 30.97 2.26
CA THR A 102 -10.35 31.66 3.21
C THR A 102 -9.82 30.69 4.25
N THR A 103 -8.66 31.00 4.85
CA THR A 103 -8.09 30.22 5.97
C THR A 103 -9.05 30.10 7.15
N TYR A 104 -9.89 31.12 7.39
CA TYR A 104 -10.97 31.08 8.40
C TYR A 104 -12.03 30.00 8.15
N GLY A 105 -12.19 29.51 6.92
CA GLY A 105 -13.11 28.40 6.63
C GLY A 105 -12.58 27.07 7.18
N ASP A 106 -11.27 26.84 7.08
CA ASP A 106 -10.62 25.69 7.73
C ASP A 106 -10.63 25.80 9.25
N VAL A 107 -10.44 27.01 9.81
CA VAL A 107 -10.55 27.27 11.25
C VAL A 107 -11.92 26.83 11.79
N TYR A 108 -12.99 27.13 11.04
CA TYR A 108 -14.34 26.68 11.38
C TYR A 108 -14.45 25.14 11.33
N SER A 109 -14.06 24.50 10.23
CA SER A 109 -14.15 23.04 10.09
C SER A 109 -13.31 22.29 11.14
N TYR A 110 -12.11 22.78 11.45
CA TYR A 110 -11.27 22.30 12.54
C TYR A 110 -11.96 22.43 13.90
N SER A 111 -12.68 23.53 14.14
CA SER A 111 -13.41 23.71 15.40
C SER A 111 -14.59 22.76 15.57
N ILE A 112 -15.34 22.45 14.51
CA ILE A 112 -16.40 21.43 14.57
C ILE A 112 -15.80 20.06 14.89
N LEU A 113 -14.68 19.71 14.24
CA LEU A 113 -13.92 18.49 14.52
C LEU A 113 -13.49 18.42 16.01
N LEU A 114 -13.04 19.52 16.60
CA LEU A 114 -12.70 19.59 18.03
C LEU A 114 -13.94 19.40 18.92
N LEU A 115 -15.04 20.10 18.64
CA LEU A 115 -16.25 19.97 19.44
C LEU A 115 -16.80 18.53 19.39
N GLU A 116 -16.78 17.87 18.23
CA GLU A 116 -17.13 16.45 18.11
C GLU A 116 -16.16 15.57 18.91
N MET A 117 -14.84 15.77 18.75
CA MET A 117 -13.80 14.98 19.39
C MET A 117 -13.91 14.98 20.94
N PHE A 118 -14.38 16.07 21.55
CA PHE A 118 -14.49 16.18 23.01
C PHE A 118 -15.92 16.04 23.57
N THR A 119 -16.97 16.19 22.76
CA THR A 119 -18.36 15.87 23.19
C THR A 119 -18.78 14.43 22.89
N GLY A 120 -18.14 13.78 21.91
CA GLY A 120 -18.57 12.48 21.37
C GLY A 120 -19.85 12.55 20.54
N ARG A 121 -20.23 13.74 20.04
CA ARG A 121 -21.45 14.01 19.27
C ARG A 121 -21.11 14.54 17.88
N ARG A 122 -21.73 14.00 16.84
CA ARG A 122 -21.49 14.44 15.46
C ARG A 122 -22.30 15.69 15.16
N PRO A 123 -21.81 16.65 14.35
CA PRO A 123 -22.59 17.81 13.94
C PRO A 123 -23.88 17.45 13.17
N THR A 124 -23.98 16.22 12.67
CA THR A 124 -25.14 15.66 11.96
C THR A 124 -26.04 14.76 12.82
N ASP A 125 -25.85 14.70 14.14
CA ASP A 125 -26.72 13.88 15.01
C ASP A 125 -28.16 14.42 15.00
N GLU A 126 -29.16 13.52 15.03
CA GLU A 126 -30.60 13.82 14.97
C GLU A 126 -31.12 14.78 16.06
N MET A 127 -30.33 15.04 17.11
CA MET A 127 -30.60 16.03 18.15
C MET A 127 -30.34 17.48 17.71
N PHE A 128 -29.57 17.69 16.64
CA PHE A 128 -29.23 19.00 16.10
C PHE A 128 -30.20 19.37 14.97
N LYS A 129 -31.28 20.06 15.35
CA LYS A 129 -32.35 20.50 14.44
C LYS A 129 -32.71 21.96 14.70
N GLU A 130 -33.34 22.57 13.69
CA GLU A 130 -33.74 23.98 13.70
C GLU A 130 -32.54 24.89 14.00
N ASN A 131 -32.51 25.54 15.17
CA ASN A 131 -31.47 26.49 15.57
C ASN A 131 -30.40 25.89 16.50
N LEU A 132 -30.51 24.60 16.86
CA LEU A 132 -29.54 23.91 17.71
C LEU A 132 -28.51 23.17 16.86
N ASN A 133 -27.30 23.71 16.80
CA ASN A 133 -26.12 23.07 16.21
C ASN A 133 -25.06 22.78 17.31
N LEU A 134 -23.97 22.11 16.94
CA LEU A 134 -22.92 21.70 17.88
C LEU A 134 -22.25 22.90 18.61
N HIS A 135 -22.07 24.03 17.92
CA HIS A 135 -21.60 25.29 18.52
C HIS A 135 -22.57 25.78 19.60
N ASN A 136 -23.86 25.95 19.27
CA ASN A 136 -24.87 26.44 20.22
C ASN A 136 -25.05 25.48 21.41
N PHE A 137 -25.01 24.17 21.17
CA PHE A 137 -25.07 23.15 22.22
C PHE A 137 -23.95 23.28 23.25
N VAL A 138 -22.70 23.45 22.79
CA VAL A 138 -21.55 23.65 23.68
C VAL A 138 -21.63 25.03 24.36
N LYS A 139 -21.95 26.09 23.61
CA LYS A 139 -22.06 27.48 24.09
C LYS A 139 -23.08 27.65 25.22
N ILE A 140 -24.21 26.94 25.16
CA ILE A 140 -25.25 26.95 26.21
C ILE A 140 -24.77 26.27 27.51
N ALA A 141 -23.80 25.36 27.43
CA ALA A 141 -23.27 24.62 28.57
C ALA A 141 -22.07 25.32 29.26
N LEU A 142 -21.32 26.16 28.54
CA LEU A 142 -20.14 26.82 29.11
C LEU A 142 -20.51 27.98 30.08
N PRO A 143 -19.69 28.22 31.13
CA PRO A 143 -18.61 27.36 31.64
C PRO A 143 -19.10 26.33 32.68
N ASN A 144 -20.40 26.35 33.02
CA ASN A 144 -20.91 25.71 34.26
C ASN A 144 -21.33 24.24 34.11
N ARG A 145 -21.57 23.74 32.89
CA ARG A 145 -22.13 22.41 32.59
C ARG A 145 -21.22 21.54 31.71
N VAL A 146 -19.91 21.82 31.71
CA VAL A 146 -18.88 21.11 30.91
C VAL A 146 -18.98 19.58 31.07
N ALA A 147 -19.20 19.08 32.28
CA ALA A 147 -19.29 17.64 32.56
C ALA A 147 -20.49 16.95 31.87
N GLU A 148 -21.57 17.67 31.56
CA GLU A 148 -22.79 17.11 30.95
C GLU A 148 -22.67 16.98 29.42
N ILE A 149 -21.82 17.79 28.79
CA ILE A 149 -21.62 17.81 27.33
C ILE A 149 -20.41 16.99 26.86
N THR A 150 -19.50 16.64 27.78
CA THR A 150 -18.24 15.93 27.49
C THR A 150 -18.50 14.44 27.19
N ASP A 151 -17.65 13.84 26.32
CA ASP A 151 -17.63 12.38 26.10
C ASP A 151 -17.51 11.63 27.45
N PRO A 152 -18.49 10.78 27.82
CA PRO A 152 -18.52 10.11 29.13
C PRO A 152 -17.29 9.23 29.41
N THR A 153 -16.56 8.80 28.38
CA THR A 153 -15.36 7.96 28.55
C THR A 153 -14.28 8.67 29.35
N PHE A 154 -14.06 9.98 29.15
CA PHE A 154 -13.03 10.74 29.88
C PHE A 154 -13.34 10.86 31.37
N LEU A 155 -14.63 10.98 31.72
CA LEU A 155 -15.07 11.05 33.10
C LEU A 155 -14.92 9.69 33.80
N GLN A 156 -15.23 8.59 33.11
CA GLN A 156 -15.02 7.22 33.63
C GLN A 156 -13.54 6.85 33.81
N GLU A 157 -12.64 7.30 32.90
CA GLU A 157 -11.19 7.12 33.06
C GLU A 157 -10.65 7.75 34.34
N SER A 158 -11.27 8.83 34.83
CA SER A 158 -10.85 9.50 36.07
C SER A 158 -11.07 8.67 37.35
N PHE A 159 -11.94 7.64 37.32
CA PHE A 159 -12.31 6.81 38.48
C PHE A 159 -11.81 5.36 38.45
N LYS A 160 -11.32 4.85 37.30
CA LYS A 160 -10.90 3.43 37.16
C LYS A 160 -9.54 3.08 37.81
N GLY A 161 -8.91 4.01 38.53
CA GLY A 161 -7.50 3.89 38.93
C GLY A 161 -7.21 3.57 40.40
N GLU A 162 -8.18 3.57 41.31
CA GLU A 162 -7.90 3.54 42.76
C GLU A 162 -8.70 2.48 43.54
N THR A 163 -7.98 1.48 44.06
CA THR A 163 -8.43 0.65 45.18
C THR A 163 -7.49 0.86 46.37
N VAL A 164 -8.06 1.39 47.47
CA VAL A 164 -7.51 1.35 48.84
C VAL A 164 -6.27 2.22 49.14
N MET A 165 -6.47 3.48 49.57
CA MET A 165 -6.14 3.97 50.94
C MET A 165 -6.49 5.48 51.12
N ASN A 166 -6.84 5.87 52.35
CA ASN A 166 -7.59 7.10 52.69
C ASN A 166 -6.87 8.46 52.56
N ASN A 167 -5.91 8.63 51.65
CA ASN A 167 -5.26 9.93 51.37
C ASN A 167 -5.55 10.50 49.97
N THR A 168 -6.12 9.74 49.04
CA THR A 168 -6.23 10.13 47.61
C THR A 168 -7.44 11.00 47.25
N PHE A 169 -8.42 11.17 48.13
CA PHE A 169 -9.66 11.95 47.86
C PHE A 169 -9.40 13.39 47.38
N ASN A 170 -8.30 14.00 47.82
CA ASN A 170 -7.92 15.36 47.43
C ASN A 170 -7.20 15.38 46.07
N GLU A 171 -6.42 14.35 45.73
CA GLU A 171 -5.72 14.24 44.44
C GLU A 171 -6.66 13.86 43.29
N SER A 172 -7.57 12.91 43.50
CA SER A 172 -8.58 12.53 42.50
C SER A 172 -9.54 13.69 42.21
N SER A 173 -10.00 14.41 43.24
CA SER A 173 -10.77 15.65 43.09
C SER A 173 -9.98 16.74 42.35
N GLN A 174 -8.70 16.94 42.67
CA GLN A 174 -7.86 17.90 41.94
C GLN A 174 -7.64 17.49 40.47
N LYS A 175 -7.44 16.21 40.17
CA LYS A 175 -7.28 15.69 38.81
C LYS A 175 -8.55 15.88 37.98
N HIS A 176 -9.71 15.57 38.56
CA HIS A 176 -11.02 15.81 37.95
C HIS A 176 -11.25 17.31 37.69
N ASN A 177 -10.94 18.18 38.66
CA ASN A 177 -11.01 19.63 38.48
C ASN A 177 -10.04 20.18 37.42
N ARG A 178 -8.84 19.61 37.27
CA ARG A 178 -7.90 19.97 36.18
C ARG A 178 -8.44 19.52 34.81
N LEU A 179 -9.03 18.33 34.73
CA LEU A 179 -9.65 17.83 33.50
C LEU A 179 -10.81 18.74 33.06
N LEU A 180 -11.74 19.07 33.96
CA LEU A 180 -12.88 19.95 33.65
C LEU A 180 -12.45 21.37 33.24
N ARG A 181 -11.44 21.97 33.90
CA ARG A 181 -10.89 23.27 33.48
C ARG A 181 -10.26 23.21 32.09
N SER A 182 -9.60 22.10 31.77
CA SER A 182 -8.94 21.93 30.47
C SER A 182 -9.97 21.71 29.36
N LEU A 183 -11.01 20.91 29.62
CA LEU A 183 -12.17 20.77 28.75
C LEU A 183 -12.89 22.10 28.52
N ASN A 184 -13.07 22.91 29.58
CA ASN A 184 -13.63 24.25 29.46
C ASN A 184 -12.82 25.11 28.47
N SER A 185 -11.49 25.18 28.62
CA SER A 185 -10.64 25.92 27.68
C SER A 185 -10.65 25.35 26.26
N ILE A 186 -10.67 24.02 26.09
CA ILE A 186 -10.78 23.37 24.76
C ILE A 186 -12.10 23.77 24.07
N PHE A 187 -13.21 23.76 24.81
CA PHE A 187 -14.51 24.17 24.31
C PHE A 187 -14.58 25.69 24.05
N GLU A 188 -13.97 26.54 24.89
CA GLU A 188 -13.86 27.99 24.65
C GLU A 188 -13.11 28.32 23.35
N ILE A 189 -12.00 27.62 23.07
CA ILE A 189 -11.27 27.75 21.80
C ILE A 189 -12.15 27.27 20.64
N GLY A 190 -12.83 26.11 20.79
CA GLY A 190 -13.74 25.58 19.78
C GLY A 190 -14.88 26.56 19.42
N ILE A 191 -15.52 27.17 20.43
CA ILE A 191 -16.55 28.21 20.24
C ILE A 191 -15.96 29.46 19.56
N SER A 192 -14.78 29.92 20.00
CA SER A 192 -14.08 31.07 19.39
C SER A 192 -13.67 30.85 17.93
N CYS A 193 -13.64 29.61 17.46
CA CYS A 193 -13.32 29.27 16.07
C CYS A 193 -14.57 28.99 15.19
N SER A 194 -15.74 28.77 15.79
CA SER A 194 -16.99 28.39 15.10
C SER A 194 -18.03 29.52 15.00
N PHE A 195 -17.64 30.79 15.16
CA PHE A 195 -18.51 31.93 14.87
C PHE A 195 -18.94 31.95 13.40
N GLU A 196 -20.17 32.40 13.12
CA GLU A 196 -20.72 32.45 11.75
C GLU A 196 -19.90 33.38 10.86
N LEU A 197 -19.55 34.58 11.34
CA LEU A 197 -18.73 35.54 10.60
C LEU A 197 -17.23 35.16 10.65
N PRO A 198 -16.55 34.99 9.49
CA PRO A 198 -15.12 34.64 9.45
C PRO A 198 -14.22 35.61 10.23
N THR A 199 -14.56 36.90 10.26
CA THR A 199 -13.82 37.95 10.96
C THR A 199 -13.91 37.90 12.49
N GLU A 200 -14.85 37.12 13.03
CA GLU A 200 -15.01 36.91 14.48
C GLU A 200 -14.28 35.64 14.96
N ARG A 201 -13.79 34.80 14.04
CA ARG A 201 -13.11 33.54 14.36
C ARG A 201 -11.66 33.82 14.81
N MET A 202 -11.21 33.11 15.84
CA MET A 202 -9.83 33.18 16.34
C MET A 202 -8.82 32.83 15.23
N ASN A 203 -7.72 33.57 15.13
CA ASN A 203 -6.64 33.25 14.17
C ASN A 203 -5.92 31.95 14.55
N GLN A 204 -5.61 31.11 13.55
CA GLN A 204 -5.01 29.79 13.72
C GLN A 204 -3.72 29.75 14.58
N ALA A 205 -2.86 30.78 14.52
CA ALA A 205 -1.66 30.83 15.36
C ALA A 205 -2.00 30.99 16.86
N ASN A 206 -3.04 31.78 17.19
CA ASN A 206 -3.55 31.90 18.56
C ASN A 206 -4.19 30.58 19.02
N VAL A 207 -4.95 29.92 18.14
CA VAL A 207 -5.55 28.60 18.39
C VAL A 207 -4.48 27.58 18.79
N VAL A 208 -3.39 27.48 18.04
CA VAL A 208 -2.27 26.56 18.36
C VAL A 208 -1.57 26.96 19.66
N ALA A 209 -1.35 28.26 19.91
CA ALA A 209 -0.72 28.74 21.13
C ALA A 209 -1.56 28.41 22.39
N GLU A 210 -2.88 28.59 22.33
CA GLU A 210 -3.79 28.27 23.43
C GLU A 210 -3.92 26.76 23.65
N PHE A 211 -4.05 25.96 22.58
CA PHE A 211 -4.07 24.48 22.69
C PHE A 211 -2.77 23.93 23.28
N CYS A 212 -1.60 24.44 22.87
CA CYS A 212 -0.32 24.09 23.49
C CYS A 212 -0.29 24.48 24.98
N SER A 213 -0.81 25.67 25.34
CA SER A 213 -0.92 26.13 26.73
C SER A 213 -1.79 25.21 27.59
N VAL A 214 -2.92 24.71 27.05
CA VAL A 214 -3.78 23.73 27.74
C VAL A 214 -3.07 22.39 27.92
N ARG A 215 -2.42 21.86 26.88
CA ARG A 215 -1.65 20.62 26.94
C ARG A 215 -0.50 20.70 27.95
N ASP A 216 0.30 21.76 27.91
CA ASP A 216 1.52 21.85 28.72
C ASP A 216 1.20 22.01 30.22
N LYS A 217 0.02 22.56 30.56
CA LYS A 217 -0.52 22.57 31.93
C LYS A 217 -0.99 21.19 32.43
N LEU A 218 -1.33 20.28 31.52
CA LEU A 218 -1.81 18.91 31.82
C LEU A 218 -0.70 17.86 31.77
N LEU A 219 0.25 17.99 30.84
CA LEU A 219 1.27 16.99 30.50
C LEU A 219 2.68 17.64 30.44
N PRO A 220 3.29 18.03 31.57
CA PRO A 220 4.51 18.85 31.58
C PRO A 220 5.80 18.17 31.05
N THR A 221 5.75 16.87 30.73
CA THR A 221 6.93 16.03 30.50
C THR A 221 7.19 15.66 29.03
N GLN A 222 6.39 16.12 28.07
CA GLN A 222 6.60 15.83 26.64
C GLN A 222 7.00 17.07 25.83
N SER A 223 8.29 17.17 25.49
CA SER A 223 8.84 18.16 24.56
C SER A 223 8.32 17.91 23.13
N LEU A 224 7.20 18.55 22.79
CA LEU A 224 6.45 18.30 21.56
C LEU A 224 6.79 19.23 20.38
N ARG A 225 7.62 20.28 20.57
CA ARG A 225 8.07 21.15 19.47
C ARG A 225 8.79 20.38 18.35
N THR A 226 9.46 19.29 18.69
CA THR A 226 10.12 18.40 17.71
C THR A 226 9.12 17.53 16.96
N ARG A 227 8.05 17.04 17.61
CA ARG A 227 7.05 16.14 17.01
C ARG A 227 5.95 16.89 16.22
N ALA A 228 5.68 18.15 16.57
CA ALA A 228 4.86 19.03 15.74
C ALA A 228 5.54 19.29 14.38
N ALA A 229 6.87 19.37 14.35
CA ALA A 229 7.62 19.45 13.10
C ALA A 229 7.47 18.17 12.25
N ASP A 230 7.35 16.97 12.85
CA ASP A 230 7.11 15.72 12.12
C ASP A 230 5.69 15.67 11.49
N ALA A 231 4.65 16.16 12.19
CA ALA A 231 3.30 16.28 11.65
C ALA A 231 3.21 17.33 10.51
N VAL A 232 3.90 18.46 10.69
CA VAL A 232 4.11 19.44 9.61
C VAL A 232 4.88 18.82 8.45
N LEU A 233 5.87 17.96 8.71
CA LEU A 233 6.67 17.32 7.66
C LEU A 233 5.87 16.36 6.78
N ILE A 234 4.76 15.76 7.26
CA ILE A 234 3.83 14.98 6.42
C ILE A 234 2.83 15.89 5.70
N THR A 235 2.45 17.02 6.31
CA THR A 235 1.64 18.07 5.67
C THR A 235 2.38 18.75 4.49
N ILE A 236 3.72 18.83 4.56
CA ILE A 236 4.61 19.47 3.58
C ILE A 236 4.58 18.84 2.17
N ILE A 237 4.13 17.60 2.00
CA ILE A 237 4.31 16.89 0.72
C ILE A 237 3.27 17.22 -0.34
N PHE A 238 2.14 17.79 0.07
CA PHE A 238 1.17 18.32 -0.89
C PHE A 238 1.68 19.56 -1.66
N ASP A 239 2.89 20.05 -1.36
CA ASP A 239 3.54 21.17 -2.06
C ASP A 239 4.33 20.75 -3.34
N TRP A 240 4.30 19.45 -3.72
CA TRP A 240 4.99 18.96 -4.94
C TRP A 240 4.10 18.66 -6.16
N GLU A 241 2.78 18.90 -6.06
CA GLU A 241 1.86 18.85 -7.21
C GLU A 241 1.07 20.14 -7.40
N LEU A 242 1.38 20.87 -8.47
CA LEU A 242 0.44 21.80 -9.10
C LEU A 242 0.33 21.47 -10.60
N PRO A 243 -0.70 20.68 -11.00
CA PRO A 243 -0.86 20.26 -12.39
C PRO A 243 -1.12 21.40 -13.37
N GLY A 244 -0.39 21.39 -14.50
CA GLY A 244 -0.86 21.86 -15.82
C GLY A 244 -1.10 23.35 -16.08
N ALA A 245 -1.48 24.17 -15.09
CA ALA A 245 -2.03 25.50 -15.33
C ALA A 245 -1.01 26.66 -15.28
N LEU A 246 0.19 26.47 -14.73
CA LEU A 246 1.14 27.58 -14.48
C LEU A 246 2.16 27.84 -15.61
N TYR A 247 2.30 26.95 -16.59
CA TYR A 247 3.31 27.10 -17.65
C TYR A 247 3.05 28.30 -18.59
N SER A 248 1.81 28.79 -18.64
CA SER A 248 1.40 29.96 -19.42
C SER A 248 1.56 31.30 -18.69
N VAL A 249 1.68 31.30 -17.35
CA VAL A 249 1.73 32.54 -16.54
C VAL A 249 3.16 32.93 -16.16
N LEU A 250 4.08 31.97 -16.02
CA LEU A 250 5.48 32.24 -15.69
C LEU A 250 6.30 32.91 -16.82
N GLN A 251 5.72 33.16 -17.99
CA GLN A 251 6.39 33.86 -19.11
C GLN A 251 6.13 35.38 -19.16
N THR A 252 5.30 35.95 -18.27
CA THR A 252 4.85 37.36 -18.39
C THR A 252 5.37 38.34 -17.32
N ILE A 253 6.27 37.93 -16.41
CA ILE A 253 6.78 38.80 -15.33
C ILE A 253 8.20 39.34 -15.64
N PRO A 254 8.47 40.67 -15.59
CA PRO A 254 9.77 41.25 -15.96
C PRO A 254 10.91 41.02 -14.93
N PRO A 255 12.19 41.08 -15.35
CA PRO A 255 13.32 40.54 -14.60
C PRO A 255 13.96 41.50 -13.58
N LEU A 256 13.20 42.04 -12.61
CA LEU A 256 13.74 42.97 -11.59
C LEU A 256 13.65 42.50 -10.12
N GLU A 257 12.82 41.53 -9.76
CA GLU A 257 12.66 41.12 -8.35
C GLU A 257 13.63 40.02 -7.87
N ARG A 258 14.35 39.38 -8.79
CA ARG A 258 15.25 38.22 -8.57
C ARG A 258 16.38 38.43 -7.54
N ASN A 259 16.62 39.67 -7.11
CA ASN A 259 17.69 40.04 -6.18
C ASN A 259 17.24 40.20 -4.71
N ARG A 260 15.93 40.26 -4.40
CA ARG A 260 15.45 40.27 -3.01
C ARG A 260 15.40 38.87 -2.40
N GLU A 261 15.05 37.85 -3.18
CA GLU A 261 14.95 36.44 -2.74
C GLU A 261 16.27 35.87 -2.18
N LYS A 262 17.41 36.20 -2.84
CA LYS A 262 18.72 35.66 -2.47
C LYS A 262 19.18 35.99 -1.04
N LYS A 263 18.65 37.04 -0.42
CA LYS A 263 18.95 37.38 0.98
C LYS A 263 18.05 36.68 2.01
N LYS A 264 16.84 36.24 1.64
CA LYS A 264 15.97 35.47 2.56
C LYS A 264 16.30 33.97 2.56
N ARG A 265 16.83 33.41 1.46
CA ARG A 265 17.23 31.99 1.39
C ARG A 265 18.44 31.61 2.26
N SER A 266 19.13 32.54 2.90
CA SER A 266 20.39 32.27 3.61
C SER A 266 20.26 31.75 5.05
N SER A 267 19.05 31.70 5.65
CA SER A 267 18.86 31.33 7.07
C SER A 267 18.25 29.95 7.33
N PHE A 268 17.82 29.21 6.31
CA PHE A 268 17.13 27.91 6.45
C PHE A 268 17.71 26.64 5.77
N PRO A 269 18.83 26.62 5.00
CA PRO A 269 19.27 25.38 4.33
C PRO A 269 19.77 24.23 5.22
N LEU A 270 19.99 24.44 6.52
CA LEU A 270 20.78 23.52 7.38
C LEU A 270 19.97 22.71 8.41
N ALA A 271 18.70 23.06 8.68
CA ALA A 271 17.91 22.40 9.72
C ALA A 271 17.05 21.23 9.19
N ALA A 272 16.46 21.35 8.00
CA ALA A 272 15.60 20.31 7.42
C ALA A 272 16.37 19.00 7.11
N ASP A 273 17.62 19.13 6.64
CA ASP A 273 18.52 18.01 6.33
C ASP A 273 18.85 17.13 7.57
N GLN A 274 18.60 17.61 8.79
CA GLN A 274 18.94 16.92 10.04
C GLN A 274 17.82 16.04 10.63
N ILE A 275 16.57 16.18 10.19
CA ILE A 275 15.41 15.62 10.91
C ILE A 275 14.66 14.52 10.14
N CYS A 276 14.50 14.65 8.80
CA CYS A 276 13.70 13.70 8.02
C CYS A 276 14.34 12.30 7.96
N LYS A 277 13.75 11.34 8.69
CA LYS A 277 14.15 9.92 8.70
C LYS A 277 13.25 9.02 7.86
N LYS A 278 12.01 9.40 7.58
CA LYS A 278 11.05 8.59 6.81
C LYS A 278 10.22 9.51 5.91
N VAL A 279 9.95 9.04 4.71
CA VAL A 279 9.19 9.71 3.65
C VAL A 279 8.22 8.66 3.08
N ARG A 280 6.91 8.91 3.11
CA ARG A 280 5.86 7.90 2.87
C ARG A 280 4.59 8.47 2.23
N PHE A 281 4.43 8.35 0.91
CA PHE A 281 3.27 8.89 0.14
C PHE A 281 2.61 7.83 -0.73
N SER A 282 2.75 6.57 -0.33
CA SER A 282 2.21 5.42 -1.03
C SER A 282 0.71 5.59 -1.34
N GLN A 283 0.27 5.13 -2.52
CA GLN A 283 -1.14 5.06 -2.94
C GLN A 283 -1.84 6.43 -3.05
N ASN A 284 -1.24 7.36 -3.79
CA ASN A 284 -1.76 8.71 -4.07
C ASN A 284 -1.86 8.97 -5.60
N GLN A 285 -1.86 10.22 -6.05
CA GLN A 285 -1.98 10.59 -7.47
C GLN A 285 -0.80 11.43 -8.00
N LEU A 286 0.28 11.55 -7.21
CA LEU A 286 1.44 12.42 -7.42
C LEU A 286 2.44 11.82 -8.43
N SER A 287 2.95 12.46 -9.48
CA SER A 287 2.64 13.77 -10.03
C SER A 287 3.92 14.43 -10.56
N GLY A 288 4.22 14.32 -11.86
CA GLY A 288 5.39 14.97 -12.45
C GLY A 288 6.73 14.27 -12.14
N PRO A 289 7.88 14.96 -12.25
CA PRO A 289 9.20 14.35 -12.12
C PRO A 289 9.57 14.02 -10.68
N PHE A 290 10.27 12.90 -10.47
CA PHE A 290 10.75 12.50 -9.15
C PHE A 290 11.69 13.56 -8.53
N PRO A 291 11.44 14.06 -7.29
CA PRO A 291 12.17 15.21 -6.73
C PRO A 291 13.69 14.98 -6.60
N PRO A 292 14.56 15.73 -7.32
CA PRO A 292 16.02 15.55 -7.21
C PRO A 292 16.59 15.97 -5.84
N SER A 293 15.86 16.80 -5.11
CA SER A 293 16.14 17.25 -3.75
C SER A 293 16.23 16.09 -2.75
N ILE A 294 15.44 15.02 -2.94
CA ILE A 294 15.39 13.92 -1.98
C ILE A 294 16.70 13.14 -1.92
N SER A 295 17.44 13.10 -3.01
CA SER A 295 18.79 12.52 -3.11
C SER A 295 19.84 13.25 -2.26
N ASN A 296 19.49 14.40 -1.66
CA ASN A 296 20.34 15.13 -0.71
C ASN A 296 20.03 14.79 0.76
N ALA A 297 18.89 14.16 1.07
CA ALA A 297 18.39 13.95 2.43
C ALA A 297 19.18 12.89 3.23
N SER A 298 20.39 13.23 3.65
CA SER A 298 21.38 12.29 4.23
C SER A 298 20.96 11.54 5.50
N ASN A 299 19.88 11.97 6.16
CA ASN A 299 19.32 11.30 7.34
C ASN A 299 18.17 10.32 7.02
N LEU A 300 17.80 10.16 5.74
CA LEU A 300 16.69 9.33 5.30
C LEU A 300 16.95 7.83 5.51
N ILE A 301 16.03 7.16 6.19
CA ILE A 301 16.06 5.73 6.53
C ILE A 301 15.03 4.95 5.71
N ALA A 302 13.87 5.54 5.41
CA ALA A 302 12.85 4.91 4.58
C ALA A 302 12.25 5.92 3.59
N LEU A 303 12.20 5.53 2.32
CA LEU A 303 11.55 6.24 1.24
C LEU A 303 10.50 5.31 0.63
N GLN A 304 9.22 5.67 0.68
CA GLN A 304 8.11 4.89 0.13
C GLN A 304 7.15 5.83 -0.61
N VAL A 305 7.07 5.77 -1.93
CA VAL A 305 6.19 6.62 -2.76
C VAL A 305 5.47 5.82 -3.85
N ASP A 306 5.26 4.54 -3.59
CA ASP A 306 4.58 3.61 -4.49
C ASP A 306 3.13 4.01 -4.81
N GLY A 307 2.53 3.47 -5.87
CA GLY A 307 1.12 3.68 -6.20
C GLY A 307 0.81 5.13 -6.52
N ASN A 308 1.50 5.69 -7.50
CA ASN A 308 1.52 7.12 -7.82
C ASN A 308 1.71 7.33 -9.33
N LYS A 309 1.93 8.58 -9.75
CA LYS A 309 2.14 9.01 -11.14
C LYS A 309 3.46 9.77 -11.33
N PHE A 310 4.46 9.53 -10.48
CA PHE A 310 5.78 10.12 -10.67
C PHE A 310 6.42 9.56 -11.93
N SER A 311 7.13 10.41 -12.68
CA SER A 311 7.59 10.11 -14.02
C SER A 311 9.03 10.53 -14.28
N GLY A 312 9.62 10.00 -15.36
CA GLY A 312 10.96 10.38 -15.79
C GLY A 312 12.08 9.81 -14.92
N LYS A 313 13.29 10.35 -15.09
CA LYS A 313 14.51 9.74 -14.55
C LYS A 313 14.70 9.95 -13.05
N ILE A 314 15.08 8.87 -12.36
CA ILE A 314 15.60 8.91 -10.99
C ILE A 314 16.99 9.58 -10.97
N SER A 315 17.23 10.40 -9.95
CA SER A 315 18.55 11.01 -9.68
C SER A 315 19.39 10.11 -8.75
N LEU A 316 20.71 10.30 -8.73
CA LEU A 316 21.62 9.44 -7.95
C LEU A 316 21.48 9.66 -6.45
N PHE A 317 21.18 8.60 -5.70
CA PHE A 317 20.98 8.56 -4.24
C PHE A 317 22.28 8.58 -3.42
N GLN A 318 23.38 9.17 -3.93
CA GLN A 318 24.73 9.02 -3.36
C GLN A 318 24.84 9.36 -1.87
N LYS A 319 24.06 10.33 -1.38
CA LYS A 319 24.11 10.80 0.02
C LYS A 319 23.19 10.02 0.98
N LEU A 320 22.41 9.05 0.50
CA LEU A 320 21.42 8.32 1.30
C LEU A 320 22.02 7.13 2.06
N GLU A 321 23.16 7.34 2.72
CA GLU A 321 23.96 6.28 3.39
C GLU A 321 23.19 5.54 4.50
N LYS A 322 22.17 6.18 5.09
CA LYS A 322 21.33 5.61 6.16
C LYS A 322 20.09 4.87 5.66
N LEU A 323 19.88 4.79 4.34
CA LEU A 323 18.68 4.23 3.76
C LEU A 323 18.60 2.72 4.02
N ARG A 324 17.49 2.30 4.64
CA ARG A 324 17.13 0.90 4.89
C ARG A 324 16.04 0.41 3.94
N LYS A 325 15.13 1.28 3.51
CA LYS A 325 14.00 0.92 2.64
C LYS A 325 13.81 1.93 1.52
N LEU A 326 13.79 1.45 0.28
CA LEU A 326 13.39 2.19 -0.91
C LEU A 326 12.20 1.47 -1.55
N ASN A 327 11.05 2.13 -1.60
CA ASN A 327 9.91 1.73 -2.41
C ASN A 327 9.51 2.91 -3.33
N ILE A 328 9.67 2.70 -4.63
CA ILE A 328 9.26 3.62 -5.69
C ILE A 328 8.47 2.86 -6.78
N GLY A 329 7.91 1.69 -6.43
CA GLY A 329 7.13 0.85 -7.35
C GLY A 329 5.83 1.52 -7.82
N ASP A 330 5.09 0.91 -8.74
CA ASP A 330 3.74 1.32 -9.13
C ASP A 330 3.66 2.82 -9.52
N ASN A 331 4.47 3.23 -10.49
CA ASN A 331 4.66 4.61 -10.94
C ASN A 331 4.97 4.67 -12.46
N LEU A 332 5.36 5.84 -12.99
CA LEU A 332 5.75 6.06 -14.39
C LEU A 332 7.26 6.41 -14.53
N LEU A 333 8.08 5.99 -13.56
CA LEU A 333 9.50 6.34 -13.45
C LEU A 333 10.35 5.58 -14.48
N GLY A 334 11.48 6.16 -14.84
CA GLY A 334 12.30 5.72 -15.96
C GLY A 334 12.00 6.50 -17.24
N SER A 335 12.78 6.20 -18.27
CA SER A 335 12.68 6.80 -19.61
C SER A 335 12.82 5.76 -20.71
N GLN A 336 12.70 4.47 -20.35
CA GLN A 336 13.05 3.31 -21.18
C GLN A 336 14.49 3.37 -21.72
N GLY A 337 15.35 4.14 -21.06
CA GLY A 337 16.70 4.45 -21.50
C GLY A 337 17.74 3.48 -20.93
N ALA A 338 18.79 3.21 -21.68
CA ALA A 338 19.86 2.27 -21.30
C ALA A 338 20.56 2.56 -19.95
N ASN A 339 20.40 3.78 -19.42
CA ASN A 339 21.02 4.28 -18.19
C ASN A 339 20.05 4.43 -17.01
N ASP A 340 18.78 4.07 -17.16
CA ASP A 340 17.76 4.31 -16.15
C ASP A 340 18.07 3.63 -14.80
N LEU A 341 18.71 2.46 -14.84
CA LEU A 341 19.07 1.66 -13.67
C LEU A 341 20.36 2.12 -12.97
N ASN A 342 21.07 3.12 -13.49
CA ASN A 342 22.38 3.53 -12.96
C ASN A 342 22.30 4.07 -11.52
N PHE A 343 21.13 4.51 -11.05
CA PHE A 343 20.94 4.91 -9.65
C PHE A 343 21.12 3.74 -8.68
N LEU A 344 20.91 2.49 -9.11
CA LEU A 344 21.17 1.31 -8.27
C LEU A 344 22.63 1.24 -7.82
N CYS A 345 23.58 1.69 -8.65
CA CYS A 345 24.98 1.78 -8.25
C CYS A 345 25.24 2.86 -7.19
N SER A 346 24.39 3.88 -7.09
CA SER A 346 24.50 4.89 -6.02
C SER A 346 23.99 4.38 -4.67
N LEU A 347 23.18 3.31 -4.64
CA LEU A 347 22.70 2.67 -3.42
C LEU A 347 23.76 1.79 -2.74
N THR A 348 24.92 1.54 -3.35
CA THR A 348 26.00 0.76 -2.72
C THR A 348 26.63 1.48 -1.52
N SER A 349 26.41 2.79 -1.35
CA SER A 349 26.81 3.53 -0.13
C SER A 349 25.85 3.29 1.05
N ALA A 350 24.62 2.83 0.80
CA ALA A 350 23.62 2.55 1.83
C ALA A 350 23.84 1.15 2.44
N THR A 351 24.83 1.02 3.32
CA THR A 351 25.27 -0.27 3.91
C THR A 351 24.25 -0.94 4.84
N SER A 352 23.15 -0.24 5.15
CA SER A 352 22.01 -0.75 5.93
C SER A 352 20.77 -1.07 5.08
N LEU A 353 20.87 -1.00 3.75
CA LEU A 353 19.74 -1.22 2.84
C LEU A 353 19.21 -2.66 2.94
N GLU A 354 17.92 -2.78 3.24
CA GLU A 354 17.20 -4.04 3.44
C GLU A 354 16.20 -4.31 2.31
N ILE A 355 15.54 -3.28 1.80
CA ILE A 355 14.43 -3.41 0.85
C ILE A 355 14.62 -2.42 -0.30
N VAL A 356 14.57 -2.95 -1.53
CA VAL A 356 14.50 -2.18 -2.78
C VAL A 356 13.31 -2.67 -3.59
N VAL A 357 12.35 -1.80 -3.85
CA VAL A 357 11.12 -2.10 -4.59
C VAL A 357 10.94 -1.01 -5.65
N ILE A 358 11.02 -1.41 -6.91
CA ILE A 358 10.97 -0.55 -8.11
C ILE A 358 10.04 -1.14 -9.20
N ASN A 359 9.14 -2.05 -8.82
CA ASN A 359 8.20 -2.73 -9.71
C ASN A 359 7.28 -1.75 -10.46
N ASP A 360 6.63 -2.19 -11.53
CA ASP A 360 5.53 -1.49 -12.19
C ASP A 360 5.87 -0.04 -12.54
N ASN A 361 6.86 0.10 -13.42
CA ASN A 361 7.45 1.36 -13.86
C ASN A 361 7.93 1.26 -15.33
N SER A 362 8.59 2.31 -15.82
CA SER A 362 9.17 2.41 -17.18
C SER A 362 10.70 2.39 -17.17
N PHE A 363 11.34 1.68 -16.22
CA PHE A 363 12.79 1.56 -16.17
C PHE A 363 13.30 0.67 -17.30
N GLY A 364 14.15 1.23 -18.17
CA GLY A 364 14.83 0.49 -19.23
C GLY A 364 16.28 0.12 -18.93
N GLY A 365 16.95 -0.46 -19.92
CA GLY A 365 18.38 -0.75 -19.86
C GLY A 365 18.74 -2.06 -19.16
N ILE A 366 20.03 -2.24 -18.87
CA ILE A 366 20.60 -3.49 -18.37
C ILE A 366 20.86 -3.40 -16.87
N LEU A 367 20.56 -4.47 -16.13
CA LEU A 367 20.95 -4.65 -14.73
C LEU A 367 22.47 -4.41 -14.54
N PRO A 368 22.89 -3.37 -13.82
CA PRO A 368 24.31 -3.05 -13.71
C PRO A 368 25.04 -4.02 -12.76
N GLU A 369 26.25 -4.44 -13.14
CA GLU A 369 27.06 -5.40 -12.37
C GLU A 369 27.38 -4.91 -10.92
N CYS A 370 27.29 -3.59 -10.66
CA CYS A 370 27.43 -2.98 -9.33
C CYS A 370 26.43 -3.51 -8.28
N ILE A 371 25.33 -4.16 -8.71
CA ILE A 371 24.39 -4.87 -7.84
C ILE A 371 25.09 -5.90 -6.94
N SER A 372 26.24 -6.45 -7.37
CA SER A 372 27.08 -7.34 -6.56
C SER A 372 27.61 -6.72 -5.27
N ASN A 373 27.60 -5.37 -5.18
CA ASN A 373 28.14 -4.59 -4.07
C ASN A 373 27.01 -3.90 -3.26
N LEU A 374 25.74 -4.23 -3.50
CA LEU A 374 24.64 -3.78 -2.65
C LEU A 374 24.72 -4.41 -1.25
N SER A 375 24.08 -3.73 -0.30
CA SER A 375 24.00 -4.06 1.12
C SER A 375 23.76 -5.55 1.40
N THR A 376 24.62 -6.18 2.19
CA THR A 376 24.48 -7.59 2.57
C THR A 376 23.28 -7.88 3.49
N PRO A 377 22.75 -6.93 4.30
CA PRO A 377 21.43 -7.03 4.92
C PRO A 377 20.22 -7.14 3.98
N MET A 378 20.35 -6.98 2.66
CA MET A 378 19.19 -6.93 1.76
C MET A 378 18.34 -8.21 1.78
N THR A 379 17.04 -8.06 2.02
CA THR A 379 16.03 -9.13 2.15
C THR A 379 15.06 -9.16 0.98
N PHE A 380 14.68 -8.01 0.41
CA PHE A 380 13.73 -7.94 -0.71
C PHE A 380 14.25 -7.05 -1.82
N PHE A 381 14.26 -7.58 -3.05
CA PHE A 381 14.56 -6.83 -4.26
C PHE A 381 13.52 -7.14 -5.35
N TYR A 382 12.56 -6.23 -5.52
CA TYR A 382 11.45 -6.35 -6.47
C TYR A 382 11.57 -5.31 -7.59
N MET A 383 11.43 -5.77 -8.82
CA MET A 383 11.68 -5.01 -10.06
C MET A 383 10.83 -5.56 -11.22
N GLU A 384 9.68 -6.15 -10.89
CA GLU A 384 8.67 -6.65 -11.84
C GLU A 384 8.07 -5.50 -12.69
N GLY A 385 7.36 -5.81 -13.77
CA GLY A 385 6.57 -4.82 -14.52
C GLY A 385 7.39 -3.65 -15.06
N ASN A 386 8.47 -3.92 -15.80
CA ASN A 386 9.40 -2.89 -16.30
C ASN A 386 9.88 -3.20 -17.74
N ASN A 387 10.82 -2.42 -18.27
CA ASN A 387 11.34 -2.57 -19.63
C ASN A 387 12.83 -2.95 -19.65
N MET A 388 13.27 -3.72 -18.66
CA MET A 388 14.67 -4.08 -18.45
C MET A 388 15.11 -5.18 -19.41
N VAL A 389 16.32 -5.05 -19.96
CA VAL A 389 16.90 -5.92 -21.01
C VAL A 389 18.23 -6.52 -20.57
N GLY A 390 18.79 -7.41 -21.39
CA GLY A 390 20.06 -8.07 -21.09
C GLY A 390 19.89 -9.25 -20.15
N ARG A 391 20.92 -9.61 -19.38
CA ARG A 391 20.96 -10.83 -18.55
C ARG A 391 20.83 -10.53 -17.07
N ILE A 392 20.36 -11.50 -16.29
CA ILE A 392 20.50 -11.48 -14.82
C ILE A 392 22.00 -11.62 -14.47
N PRO A 393 22.64 -10.63 -13.81
CA PRO A 393 24.05 -10.70 -13.44
C PRO A 393 24.38 -11.83 -12.47
N ALA A 394 25.51 -12.50 -12.65
CA ALA A 394 26.02 -13.48 -11.68
C ALA A 394 26.42 -12.81 -10.34
N GLY A 395 26.63 -11.50 -10.32
CA GLY A 395 26.89 -10.71 -9.13
C GLY A 395 25.79 -10.77 -8.06
N PHE A 396 24.54 -11.09 -8.44
CA PHE A 396 23.43 -11.28 -7.49
C PHE A 396 23.78 -12.29 -6.39
N GLY A 397 24.61 -13.31 -6.67
CA GLY A 397 24.98 -14.38 -5.73
C GLY A 397 25.67 -13.94 -4.43
N ASN A 398 26.02 -12.65 -4.29
CA ASN A 398 26.55 -12.06 -3.05
C ASN A 398 25.44 -11.70 -2.03
N LEU A 399 24.20 -11.57 -2.48
CA LEU A 399 23.05 -11.07 -1.69
C LEU A 399 22.42 -12.21 -0.87
N ILE A 400 23.25 -12.88 -0.06
CA ILE A 400 22.92 -14.15 0.62
C ILE A 400 21.75 -14.09 1.61
N ASN A 401 21.31 -12.90 2.01
CA ASN A 401 20.18 -12.69 2.93
C ASN A 401 18.83 -12.49 2.23
N LEU A 402 18.77 -12.49 0.89
CA LEU A 402 17.52 -12.33 0.15
C LEU A 402 16.48 -13.39 0.54
N GLU A 403 15.31 -12.90 0.89
CA GLU A 403 14.07 -13.65 1.10
C GLU A 403 13.14 -13.56 -0.12
N GLY A 404 13.20 -12.47 -0.89
CA GLY A 404 12.44 -12.33 -2.13
C GLY A 404 13.24 -11.64 -3.25
N LEU A 405 13.28 -12.29 -4.41
CA LEU A 405 13.85 -11.75 -5.65
C LEU A 405 12.80 -11.91 -6.76
N VAL A 406 12.22 -10.78 -7.18
CA VAL A 406 11.10 -10.74 -8.14
C VAL A 406 11.50 -9.81 -9.28
N VAL A 407 11.69 -10.39 -10.46
CA VAL A 407 12.21 -9.73 -11.66
C VAL A 407 11.36 -10.06 -12.91
N GLY A 408 10.11 -10.49 -12.68
CA GLY A 408 9.16 -10.87 -13.72
C GLY A 408 8.75 -9.70 -14.62
N GLU A 409 7.91 -9.96 -15.63
CA GLU A 409 7.30 -8.94 -16.50
C GLU A 409 8.31 -7.90 -17.03
N ASN A 410 9.33 -8.39 -17.73
CA ASN A 410 10.44 -7.61 -18.27
C ASN A 410 10.91 -8.20 -19.62
N GLN A 411 12.04 -7.71 -20.16
CA GLN A 411 12.65 -8.19 -21.41
C GLN A 411 14.03 -8.82 -21.16
N LEU A 412 14.23 -9.42 -19.99
CA LEU A 412 15.48 -10.10 -19.60
C LEU A 412 15.68 -11.38 -20.42
N SER A 413 16.94 -11.77 -20.60
CA SER A 413 17.39 -12.81 -21.51
C SER A 413 18.63 -13.55 -20.98
N GLY A 414 19.12 -14.55 -21.72
CA GLY A 414 20.19 -15.43 -21.24
C GLY A 414 19.69 -16.39 -20.15
N SER A 415 20.59 -17.07 -19.46
CA SER A 415 20.23 -18.13 -18.51
C SER A 415 20.11 -17.67 -17.06
N ILE A 416 19.25 -18.36 -16.30
CA ILE A 416 19.18 -18.24 -14.83
C ILE A 416 20.57 -18.58 -14.24
N PRO A 417 21.26 -17.66 -13.54
CA PRO A 417 22.57 -17.94 -13.00
C PRO A 417 22.54 -19.01 -11.89
N SER A 418 23.39 -20.03 -11.98
CA SER A 418 23.44 -21.12 -10.98
C SER A 418 23.77 -20.66 -9.56
N VAL A 419 24.38 -19.48 -9.42
CA VAL A 419 24.67 -18.81 -8.13
C VAL A 419 23.42 -18.48 -7.31
N ILE A 420 22.23 -18.41 -7.92
CA ILE A 420 20.96 -18.16 -7.21
C ILE A 420 20.71 -19.24 -6.15
N GLY A 421 21.15 -20.48 -6.39
CA GLY A 421 21.12 -21.57 -5.41
C GLY A 421 21.93 -21.34 -4.11
N ARG A 422 22.61 -20.20 -3.95
CA ARG A 422 23.27 -19.78 -2.70
C ARG A 422 22.33 -19.08 -1.72
N PHE A 423 21.16 -18.59 -2.16
CA PHE A 423 20.24 -17.81 -1.32
C PHE A 423 19.45 -18.69 -0.34
N GLN A 424 20.09 -19.16 0.73
CA GLN A 424 19.50 -20.12 1.67
C GLN A 424 18.22 -19.62 2.38
N LYS A 425 17.98 -18.30 2.39
CA LYS A 425 16.79 -17.66 2.97
C LYS A 425 15.66 -17.39 1.95
N LEU A 426 15.88 -17.65 0.66
CA LEU A 426 14.95 -17.25 -0.40
C LEU A 426 13.62 -18.00 -0.29
N LYS A 427 12.54 -17.25 -0.16
CA LYS A 427 11.14 -17.71 -0.09
C LYS A 427 10.39 -17.47 -1.39
N TYR A 428 10.72 -16.40 -2.10
CA TYR A 428 10.04 -16.00 -3.33
C TYR A 428 11.06 -15.79 -4.44
N PHE A 429 10.93 -16.55 -5.53
CA PHE A 429 11.72 -16.36 -6.73
C PHE A 429 10.82 -16.33 -7.97
N ALA A 430 10.90 -15.23 -8.71
CA ALA A 430 10.03 -14.95 -9.84
C ALA A 430 10.83 -14.29 -10.97
N VAL A 431 10.85 -14.94 -12.14
CA VAL A 431 11.46 -14.47 -13.40
C VAL A 431 10.46 -14.60 -14.57
N ASN A 432 9.18 -14.78 -14.26
CA ASN A 432 8.06 -14.98 -15.19
C ASN A 432 7.98 -13.87 -16.25
N ILE A 433 7.37 -14.16 -17.40
CA ILE A 433 7.06 -13.17 -18.45
C ILE A 433 8.32 -12.39 -18.85
N ASN A 434 9.28 -13.11 -19.42
CA ASN A 434 10.58 -12.60 -19.87
C ASN A 434 11.06 -13.39 -21.10
N SER A 435 12.32 -13.21 -21.52
CA SER A 435 12.98 -13.98 -22.58
C SER A 435 14.13 -14.85 -22.05
N ILE A 436 14.10 -15.26 -20.78
CA ILE A 436 15.11 -16.13 -20.15
C ILE A 436 15.17 -17.48 -20.89
N SER A 437 16.37 -18.01 -21.08
CA SER A 437 16.65 -19.19 -21.91
C SER A 437 17.63 -20.17 -21.25
N GLY A 438 17.91 -21.28 -21.92
CA GLY A 438 18.75 -22.35 -21.36
C GLY A 438 18.02 -23.19 -20.31
N SER A 439 18.77 -23.99 -19.56
CA SER A 439 18.21 -24.96 -18.60
C SER A 439 17.96 -24.35 -17.22
N ILE A 440 16.88 -24.80 -16.56
CA ILE A 440 16.64 -24.54 -15.13
C ILE A 440 17.83 -25.11 -14.32
N PRO A 441 18.56 -24.29 -13.53
CA PRO A 441 19.74 -24.77 -12.81
C PRO A 441 19.40 -25.78 -11.72
N THR A 442 20.13 -26.90 -11.68
CA THR A 442 19.98 -27.92 -10.62
C THR A 442 20.23 -27.35 -9.21
N SER A 443 20.99 -26.27 -9.10
CA SER A 443 21.27 -25.56 -7.84
C SER A 443 20.05 -24.86 -7.22
N LEU A 444 18.96 -24.64 -7.96
CA LEU A 444 17.69 -24.17 -7.37
C LEU A 444 17.15 -25.15 -6.32
N GLY A 445 17.46 -26.45 -6.45
CA GLY A 445 17.15 -27.47 -5.44
C GLY A 445 17.87 -27.32 -4.09
N ASN A 446 18.78 -26.34 -3.96
CA ASN A 446 19.41 -25.99 -2.68
C ASN A 446 18.59 -24.95 -1.88
N LEU A 447 17.51 -24.40 -2.45
CA LEU A 447 16.71 -23.33 -1.86
C LEU A 447 15.67 -23.90 -0.88
N LYS A 448 16.14 -24.38 0.28
CA LYS A 448 15.31 -25.09 1.26
C LYS A 448 14.16 -24.25 1.85
N MET A 449 14.23 -22.92 1.81
CA MET A 449 13.17 -22.02 2.29
C MET A 449 12.18 -21.57 1.20
N LEU A 450 12.31 -22.03 -0.05
CA LEU A 450 11.54 -21.55 -1.19
C LEU A 450 10.06 -21.95 -1.07
N ILE A 451 9.15 -20.96 -1.15
CA ILE A 451 7.70 -21.08 -0.95
C ILE A 451 6.93 -20.89 -2.27
N LYS A 452 7.42 -19.99 -3.14
CA LYS A 452 6.88 -19.73 -4.49
C LYS A 452 8.00 -19.71 -5.52
N LEU A 453 7.75 -20.35 -6.67
CA LEU A 453 8.66 -20.37 -7.80
C LEU A 453 7.88 -20.16 -9.11
N TYR A 454 8.11 -19.00 -9.75
CA TYR A 454 7.50 -18.62 -11.02
C TYR A 454 8.58 -18.47 -12.10
N LEU A 455 8.62 -19.43 -13.03
CA LEU A 455 9.53 -19.47 -14.18
C LEU A 455 8.77 -19.43 -15.52
N ASN A 456 7.46 -19.22 -15.49
CA ASN A 456 6.57 -19.29 -16.65
C ASN A 456 6.81 -18.19 -17.70
N ASP A 457 6.24 -18.37 -18.90
CA ASP A 457 6.29 -17.38 -19.99
C ASP A 457 7.71 -16.93 -20.33
N ASN A 458 8.52 -17.92 -20.72
CA ASN A 458 9.96 -17.76 -21.00
C ASN A 458 10.41 -18.76 -22.09
N ASN A 459 11.71 -18.76 -22.41
CA ASN A 459 12.35 -19.65 -23.39
C ASN A 459 13.20 -20.75 -22.73
N LEU A 460 12.86 -21.19 -21.51
CA LEU A 460 13.61 -22.24 -20.80
C LEU A 460 13.50 -23.58 -21.51
N GLN A 461 14.58 -24.36 -21.53
CA GLN A 461 14.70 -25.57 -22.33
C GLN A 461 15.45 -26.69 -21.59
N GLY A 462 15.41 -27.91 -22.15
CA GLY A 462 16.00 -29.10 -21.52
C GLY A 462 15.08 -29.69 -20.46
N GLU A 463 15.62 -30.55 -19.61
CA GLU A 463 14.82 -31.29 -18.62
C GLU A 463 14.57 -30.48 -17.34
N THR A 464 13.39 -30.65 -16.75
CA THR A 464 13.09 -30.11 -15.42
C THR A 464 13.95 -30.85 -14.39
N PRO A 465 14.79 -30.15 -13.60
CA PRO A 465 15.77 -30.82 -12.75
C PRO A 465 15.11 -31.48 -11.52
N PRO A 466 15.31 -32.81 -11.30
CA PRO A 466 14.74 -33.53 -10.15
C PRO A 466 15.14 -32.97 -8.78
N SER A 467 16.22 -32.17 -8.72
CA SER A 467 16.64 -31.49 -7.49
C SER A 467 15.64 -30.45 -6.98
N LEU A 468 14.72 -29.94 -7.79
CA LEU A 468 13.61 -29.09 -7.31
C LEU A 468 12.72 -29.80 -6.29
N GLY A 469 12.62 -31.14 -6.35
CA GLY A 469 11.97 -31.96 -5.33
C GLY A 469 12.63 -31.93 -3.95
N LYS A 470 13.76 -31.23 -3.79
CA LYS A 470 14.38 -30.94 -2.49
C LYS A 470 13.86 -29.65 -1.85
N CYS A 471 13.05 -28.85 -2.54
CA CYS A 471 12.45 -27.62 -2.00
C CYS A 471 11.21 -27.94 -1.16
N GLU A 472 11.42 -28.60 -0.01
CA GLU A 472 10.36 -29.16 0.86
C GLU A 472 9.41 -28.11 1.47
N ASN A 473 9.74 -26.81 1.39
CA ASN A 473 8.86 -25.71 1.83
C ASN A 473 8.08 -25.06 0.67
N LEU A 474 8.10 -25.66 -0.54
CA LEU A 474 7.37 -25.15 -1.70
C LEU A 474 5.88 -25.40 -1.51
N ILE A 475 5.21 -24.42 -0.91
CA ILE A 475 3.83 -24.54 -0.40
C ILE A 475 2.80 -24.13 -1.43
N PHE A 476 2.97 -22.99 -2.10
CA PHE A 476 1.85 -22.41 -2.87
C PHE A 476 1.85 -22.86 -4.34
N PHE A 477 2.84 -22.39 -5.10
CA PHE A 477 2.85 -22.53 -6.56
C PHE A 477 4.22 -22.94 -7.06
N LEU A 478 4.21 -23.89 -8.00
CA LEU A 478 5.30 -24.14 -8.94
C LEU A 478 4.77 -23.92 -10.34
N ASP A 479 5.16 -22.81 -10.96
CA ASP A 479 4.78 -22.49 -12.34
C ASP A 479 5.99 -22.53 -13.26
N LEU A 480 5.96 -23.49 -14.19
CA LEU A 480 6.93 -23.70 -15.26
C LEU A 480 6.26 -23.64 -16.64
N SER A 481 5.02 -23.13 -16.72
CA SER A 481 4.22 -23.11 -17.94
C SER A 481 4.78 -22.20 -19.04
N ASN A 482 4.24 -22.30 -20.26
CA ASN A 482 4.60 -21.45 -21.41
C ASN A 482 6.13 -21.35 -21.61
N ASN A 483 6.77 -22.51 -21.74
CA ASN A 483 8.22 -22.65 -21.90
C ASN A 483 8.54 -23.73 -22.95
N ASN A 484 9.82 -24.08 -23.09
CA ASN A 484 10.33 -25.04 -24.05
C ASN A 484 10.96 -26.27 -23.37
N LEU A 485 10.50 -26.61 -22.16
CA LEU A 485 10.99 -27.73 -21.34
C LEU A 485 10.62 -29.07 -21.97
N SER A 486 11.50 -30.07 -21.81
CA SER A 486 11.44 -31.37 -22.47
C SER A 486 11.77 -32.52 -21.51
N GLY A 487 11.77 -33.76 -22.01
CA GLY A 487 12.01 -34.95 -21.18
C GLY A 487 10.78 -35.32 -20.36
N SER A 488 10.95 -36.16 -19.34
CA SER A 488 9.85 -36.60 -18.46
C SER A 488 9.67 -35.69 -17.25
N ILE A 489 8.44 -35.57 -16.74
CA ILE A 489 8.18 -34.85 -15.49
C ILE A 489 8.82 -35.62 -14.31
N PRO A 490 9.71 -35.01 -13.49
CA PRO A 490 10.31 -35.71 -12.36
C PRO A 490 9.29 -36.05 -11.26
N SER A 491 9.29 -37.30 -10.81
CA SER A 491 8.40 -37.74 -9.74
C SER A 491 8.66 -37.04 -8.40
N GLN A 492 9.91 -36.61 -8.16
CA GLN A 492 10.32 -35.86 -6.98
C GLN A 492 9.66 -34.48 -6.90
N ILE A 493 9.16 -33.92 -8.01
CA ILE A 493 8.48 -32.63 -8.07
C ILE A 493 6.97 -32.83 -7.95
N VAL A 494 6.43 -33.74 -8.75
CA VAL A 494 4.98 -34.01 -8.82
C VAL A 494 4.45 -34.59 -7.49
N GLY A 495 5.27 -35.36 -6.78
CA GLY A 495 4.96 -35.92 -5.47
C GLY A 495 5.38 -35.07 -4.27
N LEU A 496 5.65 -33.77 -4.44
CA LEU A 496 5.90 -32.85 -3.32
C LEU A 496 4.64 -32.69 -2.46
N SER A 497 4.60 -33.37 -1.32
CA SER A 497 3.52 -33.27 -0.33
C SER A 497 3.32 -31.87 0.27
N SER A 498 4.28 -30.96 0.06
CA SER A 498 4.20 -29.55 0.43
C SER A 498 3.28 -28.73 -0.47
N LEU A 499 3.10 -29.12 -1.74
CA LEU A 499 2.31 -28.36 -2.71
C LEU A 499 0.84 -28.33 -2.28
N PHE A 500 0.31 -27.12 -2.13
CA PHE A 500 -1.01 -26.82 -1.58
C PHE A 500 -1.94 -26.11 -2.57
N ILE A 501 -1.44 -25.22 -3.44
CA ILE A 501 -2.28 -24.61 -4.48
C ILE A 501 -2.02 -25.28 -5.82
N GLY A 502 -1.02 -24.84 -6.60
CA GLY A 502 -0.92 -25.21 -8.01
C GLY A 502 0.43 -25.76 -8.47
N LEU A 503 0.36 -26.74 -9.38
CA LEU A 503 1.47 -27.17 -10.23
C LEU A 503 1.09 -26.93 -11.70
N TYR A 504 1.72 -25.93 -12.32
CA TYR A 504 1.47 -25.56 -13.70
C TYR A 504 2.70 -25.90 -14.56
N LEU A 505 2.50 -26.78 -15.53
CA LEU A 505 3.51 -27.29 -16.47
C LEU A 505 3.05 -27.11 -17.93
N PHE A 506 1.93 -26.41 -18.15
CA PHE A 506 1.27 -26.36 -19.44
C PHE A 506 2.10 -25.65 -20.54
N SER A 507 1.74 -25.85 -21.80
CA SER A 507 2.44 -25.25 -22.96
C SER A 507 3.95 -25.47 -22.92
N ASN A 508 4.36 -26.74 -22.96
CA ASN A 508 5.75 -27.16 -22.95
C ASN A 508 5.95 -28.36 -23.90
N ARG A 509 7.16 -28.92 -23.95
CA ARG A 509 7.52 -30.11 -24.75
C ARG A 509 7.73 -31.36 -23.89
N LEU A 510 7.06 -31.45 -22.74
CA LEU A 510 7.20 -32.57 -21.80
C LEU A 510 6.63 -33.86 -22.40
N THR A 511 7.25 -34.98 -22.05
CA THR A 511 7.01 -36.34 -22.59
C THR A 511 6.93 -37.36 -21.46
N GLY A 512 6.78 -38.65 -21.76
CA GLY A 512 6.64 -39.69 -20.74
C GLY A 512 5.24 -39.72 -20.12
N VAL A 513 5.10 -40.26 -18.91
CA VAL A 513 3.81 -40.34 -18.18
C VAL A 513 3.73 -39.27 -17.09
N LEU A 514 2.52 -38.94 -16.64
CA LEU A 514 2.34 -38.27 -15.35
C LEU A 514 2.71 -39.27 -14.23
N PRO A 515 3.70 -38.98 -13.35
CA PRO A 515 4.14 -39.93 -12.33
C PRO A 515 3.04 -40.30 -11.33
N ILE A 516 3.03 -41.56 -10.86
CA ILE A 516 2.07 -42.04 -9.85
C ILE A 516 2.20 -41.30 -8.52
N GLU A 517 3.39 -40.77 -8.24
CA GLU A 517 3.72 -39.99 -7.06
C GLU A 517 2.88 -38.72 -6.92
N VAL A 518 2.14 -38.29 -7.95
CA VAL A 518 1.12 -37.22 -7.85
C VAL A 518 0.14 -37.46 -6.70
N GLY A 519 -0.21 -38.71 -6.41
CA GLY A 519 -1.09 -39.06 -5.29
C GLY A 519 -0.50 -38.84 -3.89
N ASN A 520 0.80 -38.54 -3.78
CA ASN A 520 1.43 -38.12 -2.52
C ASN A 520 1.06 -36.67 -2.16
N SER A 521 0.75 -35.85 -3.17
CA SER A 521 0.46 -34.42 -3.06
C SER A 521 -0.98 -34.17 -2.62
N ARG A 522 -1.34 -34.71 -1.45
CA ARG A 522 -2.70 -34.73 -0.87
C ARG A 522 -3.39 -33.37 -0.76
N ASN A 523 -2.62 -32.29 -0.70
CA ASN A 523 -3.11 -30.93 -0.58
C ASN A 523 -3.22 -30.18 -1.92
N LEU A 524 -2.71 -30.73 -3.03
CA LEU A 524 -2.70 -30.06 -4.33
C LEU A 524 -4.15 -29.69 -4.77
N GLY A 525 -4.38 -28.41 -5.02
CA GLY A 525 -5.64 -27.88 -5.53
C GLY A 525 -5.70 -27.90 -7.07
N GLU A 526 -4.62 -27.47 -7.72
CA GLU A 526 -4.60 -27.26 -9.17
C GLU A 526 -3.45 -28.01 -9.84
N LEU A 527 -3.75 -28.66 -10.97
CA LEU A 527 -2.75 -29.27 -11.85
C LEU A 527 -3.10 -28.95 -13.29
N ASP A 528 -2.20 -28.22 -13.97
CA ASP A 528 -2.27 -28.06 -15.42
C ASP A 528 -1.02 -28.65 -16.08
N VAL A 529 -1.24 -29.72 -16.85
CA VAL A 529 -0.24 -30.36 -17.72
C VAL A 529 -0.65 -30.33 -19.20
N SER A 530 -1.59 -29.45 -19.55
CA SER A 530 -2.09 -29.26 -20.91
C SER A 530 -1.00 -28.81 -21.88
N GLN A 531 -1.27 -28.92 -23.19
CA GLN A 531 -0.40 -28.45 -24.27
C GLN A 531 1.05 -29.01 -24.15
N ASN A 532 1.15 -30.30 -23.82
CA ASN A 532 2.38 -31.09 -23.76
C ASN A 532 2.28 -32.36 -24.62
N MET A 533 3.36 -33.12 -24.72
CA MET A 533 3.46 -34.41 -25.44
C MET A 533 3.43 -35.61 -24.47
N LEU A 534 2.67 -35.51 -23.38
CA LEU A 534 2.54 -36.59 -22.40
C LEU A 534 1.80 -37.79 -22.99
N SER A 535 2.24 -38.97 -22.56
CA SER A 535 1.68 -40.27 -22.91
C SER A 535 0.51 -40.65 -21.99
N SER A 536 -0.16 -41.74 -22.35
CA SER A 536 -1.60 -41.69 -22.50
C SER A 536 -2.43 -42.15 -21.29
N VAL A 537 -1.79 -42.39 -20.14
CA VAL A 537 -2.40 -42.99 -18.94
C VAL A 537 -2.42 -41.98 -17.80
N ILE A 538 -3.61 -41.65 -17.31
CA ILE A 538 -3.80 -40.90 -16.07
C ILE A 538 -3.59 -41.90 -14.90
N PRO A 539 -2.69 -41.62 -13.94
CA PRO A 539 -2.46 -42.52 -12.81
C PRO A 539 -3.69 -42.59 -11.89
N ASN A 540 -4.02 -43.80 -11.41
CA ASN A 540 -5.13 -43.99 -10.46
C ASN A 540 -4.91 -43.18 -9.17
N ASP A 541 -3.66 -43.01 -8.76
CA ASP A 541 -3.24 -42.33 -7.54
C ASP A 541 -3.62 -40.84 -7.51
N LEU A 542 -3.95 -40.23 -8.65
CA LEU A 542 -4.44 -38.84 -8.73
C LEU A 542 -5.72 -38.62 -7.91
N GLY A 543 -6.54 -39.66 -7.72
CA GLY A 543 -7.72 -39.61 -6.84
C GLY A 543 -7.40 -39.49 -5.34
N ASN A 544 -6.13 -39.64 -4.92
CA ASN A 544 -5.69 -39.46 -3.54
C ASN A 544 -5.49 -37.97 -3.16
N CYS A 545 -5.57 -37.06 -4.13
CA CYS A 545 -5.40 -35.63 -3.92
C CYS A 545 -6.71 -34.99 -3.40
N MET A 546 -6.91 -35.07 -2.08
CA MET A 546 -8.17 -34.72 -1.37
C MET A 546 -8.61 -33.24 -1.44
N ARG A 547 -7.76 -32.38 -2.01
CA ARG A 547 -7.97 -30.94 -2.16
C ARG A 547 -8.14 -30.46 -3.61
N PHE A 548 -8.15 -31.35 -4.59
CA PHE A 548 -8.26 -30.95 -6.00
C PHE A 548 -9.51 -30.11 -6.27
N GLU A 549 -9.27 -28.97 -6.90
CA GLU A 549 -10.22 -27.96 -7.35
C GLU A 549 -10.13 -27.77 -8.87
N VAL A 550 -8.95 -27.91 -9.51
CA VAL A 550 -8.81 -27.73 -10.97
C VAL A 550 -7.86 -28.78 -11.59
N LEU A 551 -8.34 -29.55 -12.57
CA LEU A 551 -7.54 -30.53 -13.32
C LEU A 551 -7.62 -30.28 -14.83
N LEU A 552 -6.52 -29.78 -15.41
CA LEU A 552 -6.37 -29.49 -16.83
C LEU A 552 -5.32 -30.42 -17.44
N MET A 553 -5.74 -31.28 -18.38
CA MET A 553 -4.85 -32.23 -19.07
C MET A 553 -5.06 -32.22 -20.59
N ARG A 554 -5.43 -31.06 -21.14
CA ARG A 554 -5.76 -30.89 -22.56
C ARG A 554 -4.54 -31.05 -23.46
N GLY A 555 -4.39 -32.16 -24.19
CA GLY A 555 -3.24 -32.38 -25.07
C GLY A 555 -3.42 -33.55 -26.06
N TYR A 556 -2.74 -33.50 -27.20
CA TYR A 556 -3.03 -34.28 -28.41
C TYR A 556 -2.92 -35.82 -28.33
N PHE A 557 -2.58 -36.41 -27.18
CA PHE A 557 -2.22 -37.85 -27.08
C PHE A 557 -2.80 -38.63 -25.89
N PHE A 558 -3.75 -38.08 -25.11
CA PHE A 558 -4.44 -38.87 -24.08
C PHE A 558 -5.32 -39.97 -24.71
N ASN A 559 -5.06 -41.21 -24.31
CA ASN A 559 -5.60 -42.42 -24.93
C ASN A 559 -5.57 -43.56 -23.91
N GLY A 560 -6.66 -43.65 -23.15
CA GLY A 560 -6.81 -44.54 -22.00
C GLY A 560 -8.16 -44.31 -21.33
N SER A 561 -8.53 -45.16 -20.37
CA SER A 561 -9.72 -44.96 -19.54
C SER A 561 -9.45 -43.95 -18.43
N ILE A 562 -10.39 -43.04 -18.21
CA ILE A 562 -10.39 -42.16 -17.02
C ILE A 562 -10.44 -43.05 -15.75
N PRO A 563 -9.52 -42.89 -14.79
CA PRO A 563 -9.52 -43.66 -13.55
C PRO A 563 -10.82 -43.52 -12.76
N SER A 564 -11.33 -44.64 -12.23
CA SER A 564 -12.50 -44.61 -11.33
C SER A 564 -12.21 -43.88 -10.02
N SER A 565 -10.95 -43.78 -9.61
CA SER A 565 -10.52 -43.02 -8.44
C SER A 565 -10.73 -41.50 -8.58
N LEU A 566 -10.90 -40.95 -9.78
CA LEU A 566 -11.24 -39.53 -9.91
C LEU A 566 -12.65 -39.21 -9.38
N SER A 567 -13.49 -40.21 -9.10
CA SER A 567 -14.77 -39.99 -8.40
C SER A 567 -14.64 -39.76 -6.89
N SER A 568 -13.42 -39.77 -6.32
CA SER A 568 -13.17 -39.35 -4.92
C SER A 568 -12.68 -37.91 -4.79
N LEU A 569 -12.56 -37.17 -5.90
CA LEU A 569 -12.32 -35.73 -5.87
C LEU A 569 -13.57 -34.98 -5.35
N ARG A 570 -13.39 -33.74 -4.88
CA ARG A 570 -14.48 -32.95 -4.27
C ARG A 570 -15.54 -32.58 -5.30
N GLU A 571 -16.78 -32.38 -4.83
CA GLU A 571 -17.95 -32.08 -5.68
C GLU A 571 -17.84 -30.77 -6.49
N GLN A 572 -16.85 -29.92 -6.18
CA GLN A 572 -16.60 -28.64 -6.82
C GLN A 572 -15.37 -28.64 -7.75
N ALA A 573 -14.71 -29.78 -7.97
CA ALA A 573 -13.57 -29.85 -8.87
C ALA A 573 -13.98 -29.54 -10.33
N GLU A 574 -13.25 -28.63 -10.98
CA GLU A 574 -13.32 -28.39 -12.41
C GLU A 574 -12.38 -29.37 -13.14
N LEU A 575 -12.92 -30.11 -14.11
CA LEU A 575 -12.19 -31.14 -14.85
C LEU A 575 -12.26 -30.87 -16.35
N ASN A 576 -11.16 -30.45 -16.96
CA ASN A 576 -11.05 -30.23 -18.40
C ASN A 576 -10.14 -31.28 -19.05
N LEU A 577 -10.76 -32.24 -19.73
CA LEU A 577 -10.10 -33.33 -20.44
C LEU A 577 -10.57 -33.36 -21.90
N GLU A 578 -9.67 -33.08 -22.84
CA GLU A 578 -9.93 -33.26 -24.27
C GLU A 578 -9.34 -34.60 -24.74
N PHE A 579 -10.21 -35.48 -25.26
CA PHE A 579 -9.82 -36.80 -25.80
C PHE A 579 -10.10 -36.88 -27.30
N PRO A 580 -9.22 -37.52 -28.10
CA PRO A 580 -9.57 -37.89 -29.47
C PRO A 580 -10.78 -38.84 -29.48
N MET A 581 -11.80 -38.47 -30.26
CA MET A 581 -13.12 -39.12 -30.27
C MET A 581 -13.07 -40.58 -30.71
N ASN A 582 -13.00 -41.51 -29.74
CA ASN A 582 -13.61 -42.86 -29.78
C ASN A 582 -13.33 -43.65 -28.48
N LYS A 583 -14.25 -43.62 -27.48
CA LYS A 583 -14.67 -44.79 -26.62
C LYS A 583 -15.47 -44.53 -25.32
N TYR A 584 -15.66 -43.30 -24.81
CA TYR A 584 -16.04 -43.11 -23.38
C TYR A 584 -17.41 -42.47 -23.04
N VAL A 585 -18.44 -42.65 -23.88
CA VAL A 585 -19.81 -42.12 -23.66
C VAL A 585 -20.45 -42.56 -22.33
N ILE A 586 -20.15 -43.77 -21.85
CA ILE A 586 -20.75 -44.34 -20.62
C ILE A 586 -20.14 -43.72 -19.35
N PHE A 587 -18.88 -43.30 -19.39
CA PHE A 587 -18.18 -42.75 -18.21
C PHE A 587 -18.54 -41.28 -17.96
N ILE A 588 -18.75 -40.51 -19.04
CA ILE A 588 -19.19 -39.10 -19.00
C ILE A 588 -20.49 -38.94 -18.20
N ARG A 589 -21.44 -39.86 -18.34
CA ARG A 589 -22.69 -39.89 -17.56
C ARG A 589 -22.51 -40.11 -16.05
N ARG A 590 -21.38 -40.65 -15.59
CA ARG A 590 -21.07 -40.77 -14.16
C ARG A 590 -20.46 -39.48 -13.62
N LEU A 591 -19.50 -38.88 -14.33
CA LEU A 591 -18.81 -37.66 -13.89
C LEU A 591 -19.73 -36.42 -13.78
N ILE A 592 -20.71 -36.27 -14.69
CA ILE A 592 -21.66 -35.14 -14.71
C ILE A 592 -22.51 -35.01 -13.42
N ASN A 593 -22.62 -36.07 -12.61
CA ASN A 593 -23.34 -36.03 -11.33
C ASN A 593 -22.47 -35.60 -10.14
N PHE A 594 -21.15 -35.44 -10.31
CA PHE A 594 -20.21 -35.22 -9.20
C PHE A 594 -19.25 -34.05 -9.38
N CYS A 595 -18.99 -33.54 -10.59
CA CYS A 595 -18.05 -32.42 -10.82
C CYS A 595 -18.55 -31.49 -11.94
N TYR A 596 -18.01 -30.26 -12.03
CA TYR A 596 -18.18 -29.45 -13.24
C TYR A 596 -17.16 -29.91 -14.29
N VAL A 597 -17.64 -30.45 -15.40
CA VAL A 597 -16.79 -31.10 -16.41
C VAL A 597 -17.09 -30.51 -17.78
N GLU A 598 -16.24 -29.59 -18.24
CA GLU A 598 -16.35 -29.03 -19.58
C GLU A 598 -15.61 -29.92 -20.58
N ILE A 599 -16.37 -30.66 -21.39
CA ILE A 599 -15.84 -31.51 -22.46
C ILE A 599 -16.03 -30.77 -23.78
N ILE A 600 -14.97 -30.12 -24.26
CA ILE A 600 -14.96 -29.46 -25.57
C ILE A 600 -14.90 -30.52 -26.67
N LEU A 601 -16.07 -30.95 -27.14
CA LEU A 601 -16.20 -31.78 -28.33
C LEU A 601 -16.04 -30.91 -29.58
N ASN A 602 -15.36 -31.45 -30.60
CA ASN A 602 -14.92 -30.69 -31.77
C ASN A 602 -16.04 -30.40 -32.83
N ARG A 603 -17.27 -30.07 -32.38
CA ARG A 603 -18.40 -29.40 -33.10
C ARG A 603 -19.62 -29.19 -32.15
N PRO A 604 -20.63 -28.37 -32.51
CA PRO A 604 -21.33 -27.52 -31.53
C PRO A 604 -22.18 -28.29 -30.49
N LEU A 605 -22.09 -27.85 -29.23
CA LEU A 605 -22.85 -28.43 -28.12
C LEU A 605 -24.34 -28.06 -28.16
N ILE A 606 -25.16 -29.05 -27.83
CA ILE A 606 -26.49 -28.83 -27.25
C ILE A 606 -26.29 -28.62 -25.74
N ILE A 607 -26.58 -27.42 -25.25
CA ILE A 607 -26.48 -27.10 -23.82
C ILE A 607 -27.65 -27.74 -23.07
N LEU A 608 -27.37 -28.69 -22.17
CA LEU A 608 -28.32 -29.22 -21.19
C LEU A 608 -28.04 -28.59 -19.82
N GLY A 609 -28.60 -27.40 -19.60
CA GLY A 609 -28.43 -26.67 -18.34
C GLY A 609 -29.26 -27.24 -17.17
N ARG A 610 -28.80 -27.00 -15.94
CA ARG A 610 -29.60 -27.17 -14.72
C ARG A 610 -29.99 -25.80 -14.16
N LYS A 611 -31.27 -25.66 -13.80
CA LYS A 611 -31.79 -24.51 -13.04
C LYS A 611 -31.44 -24.67 -11.56
N THR A 612 -30.92 -23.62 -10.94
CA THR A 612 -31.04 -23.38 -9.50
C THR A 612 -31.32 -21.90 -9.26
N ARG A 613 -32.21 -21.61 -8.30
CA ARG A 613 -32.76 -20.26 -8.07
C ARG A 613 -31.80 -19.40 -7.26
N TRP A 614 -31.82 -18.10 -7.53
CA TRP A 614 -31.30 -17.06 -6.64
C TRP A 614 -32.42 -16.57 -5.69
N TRP A 615 -32.04 -15.89 -4.60
CA TRP A 615 -32.88 -15.45 -3.46
C TRP A 615 -33.33 -16.61 -2.54
N ASN A 616 -33.22 -16.55 -1.21
CA ASN A 616 -32.80 -15.45 -0.31
C ASN A 616 -31.43 -15.69 0.33
#